data_AF-A0A2A2TB42-F1
#
_entry.id   AF-A0A2A2TB42-F1
#
_cell.length_a   1.000
_cell.length_b   1.000
_cell.length_c   1.000
_cell.angle_alpha   90.00
_cell.angle_beta   90.00
_cell.angle_gamma   90.00
#
_symmetry.space_group_name_H-M   'P 1'
#
loop_
_entity.id
_entity.type
_entity.pdbx_description
1 polymer ?
#
loop_
_entity_poly.entity_id
_entity_poly.type
_entity_poly.pdbx_seq_one_letter_code
_entity_poly.pdbx_strand_id
1 'polypeptide(L)'
;CMGHQILGHALGAETFKLKFGHRGLNQPAGLQKRIEITSQNHSFAINPDSLPNNIVEISHLNLNDQTIAGIRHKTLPIFSVQYHPEASPGPHDADYLFQQFVQTMQTAKQSEIASVR
;
A
#
# COMPACT_ATOMS: atom_id res chain seq x y z
N CYS A 1 -6.20 2.14 2.06
CA CYS A 1 -6.73 2.40 3.43
C CYS A 1 -7.02 1.12 4.23
N MET A 2 -8.27 0.79 4.62
CA MET A 2 -8.56 -0.33 5.52
C MET A 2 -8.04 -1.69 5.02
N GLY A 3 -8.12 -1.94 3.70
CA GLY A 3 -7.58 -3.17 3.10
C GLY A 3 -6.07 -3.36 3.31
N HIS A 4 -5.31 -2.28 3.45
CA HIS A 4 -3.87 -2.34 3.77
C HIS A 4 -3.64 -2.88 5.18
N GLN A 5 -4.43 -2.44 6.15
CA GLN A 5 -4.35 -2.90 7.53
C GLN A 5 -4.77 -4.37 7.64
N ILE A 6 -5.89 -4.75 7.00
CA ILE A 6 -6.37 -6.14 6.98
C ILE A 6 -5.32 -7.06 6.34
N LEU A 7 -4.73 -6.63 5.22
CA LEU A 7 -3.66 -7.39 4.58
C LEU A 7 -2.42 -7.50 5.48
N GLY A 8 -2.05 -6.42 6.17
CA GLY A 8 -0.98 -6.44 7.18
C GLY A 8 -1.21 -7.51 8.24
N HIS A 9 -2.41 -7.52 8.83
CA HIS A 9 -2.82 -8.54 9.81
C HIS A 9 -2.77 -9.96 9.24
N ALA A 10 -3.28 -10.16 8.02
CA ALA A 10 -3.24 -11.47 7.36
C ALA A 10 -1.81 -11.97 7.10
N LEU A 11 -0.85 -11.05 6.95
CA LEU A 11 0.57 -11.36 6.79
C LEU A 11 1.30 -11.50 8.14
N GLY A 12 0.65 -11.20 9.27
CA GLY A 12 1.22 -11.32 10.62
C GLY A 12 1.74 -10.02 11.23
N ALA A 13 1.46 -8.87 10.61
CA ALA A 13 1.76 -7.56 11.20
C ALA A 13 0.63 -7.09 12.12
N GLU A 14 0.96 -6.23 13.07
CA GLU A 14 0.02 -5.57 13.96
C GLU A 14 -0.27 -4.13 13.51
N THR A 15 -1.33 -3.54 14.06
CA THR A 15 -1.67 -2.13 13.84
C THR A 15 -1.78 -1.37 15.15
N PHE A 16 -1.42 -0.11 15.13
CA PHE A 16 -1.56 0.80 16.27
C PHE A 16 -2.41 2.02 15.90
N LYS A 17 -2.98 2.67 16.93
CA LYS A 17 -3.74 3.91 16.76
C LYS A 17 -2.79 5.11 16.74
N LEU A 18 -2.89 5.93 15.71
CA LEU A 18 -2.14 7.18 15.61
C LEU A 18 -2.62 8.18 16.66
N LYS A 19 -1.69 9.01 17.19
CA LYS A 19 -2.05 10.12 18.09
C LYS A 19 -3.01 11.10 17.41
N PHE A 20 -2.71 11.43 16.17
CA PHE A 20 -3.57 12.17 15.24
C PHE A 20 -3.55 11.41 13.92
N GLY A 21 -4.73 11.07 13.38
CA GLY A 21 -4.78 10.34 12.12
C GLY A 21 -4.55 11.25 10.91
N HIS A 22 -4.11 10.68 9.79
CA HIS A 22 -3.92 11.42 8.55
C HIS A 22 -5.25 11.69 7.87
N ARG A 23 -5.57 12.98 7.75
CA ARG A 23 -6.81 13.51 7.16
C ARG A 23 -6.44 14.69 6.29
N GLY A 24 -6.39 14.49 4.98
CA GLY A 24 -6.03 15.57 4.06
C GLY A 24 -5.72 15.08 2.66
N LEU A 25 -5.62 16.05 1.75
CA LEU A 25 -5.42 15.83 0.31
C LEU A 25 -3.98 16.15 -0.13
N ASN A 26 -3.10 16.41 0.84
CA ASN A 26 -1.73 16.90 0.63
C ASN A 26 -0.69 16.03 1.36
N GLN A 27 -1.03 14.77 1.67
CA GLN A 27 -0.14 13.90 2.44
C GLN A 27 0.93 13.29 1.51
N PRO A 28 2.22 13.59 1.70
CA PRO A 28 3.27 13.05 0.85
C PRO A 28 3.56 11.59 1.22
N ALA A 29 3.52 10.70 0.24
CA ALA A 29 3.87 9.30 0.40
C ALA A 29 4.89 8.88 -0.66
N GLY A 30 5.85 8.02 -0.31
CA GLY A 30 6.86 7.58 -1.28
C GLY A 30 8.09 6.94 -0.67
N LEU A 31 9.04 6.63 -1.54
CA LEU A 31 10.41 6.25 -1.22
C LEU A 31 11.37 6.80 -2.28
N GLN A 32 12.50 7.36 -1.82
CA GLN A 32 13.69 7.80 -2.55
C GLN A 32 13.48 8.52 -3.90
N LYS A 33 13.02 7.82 -4.93
CA LYS A 33 12.96 8.28 -6.33
C LYS A 33 11.57 8.70 -6.78
N ARG A 34 10.53 8.43 -5.99
CA ARG A 34 9.15 8.81 -6.31
C ARG A 34 8.40 9.25 -5.06
N ILE A 35 7.78 10.42 -5.17
CA ILE A 35 6.89 10.99 -4.16
C ILE A 35 5.55 11.22 -4.84
N GLU A 36 4.48 10.88 -4.13
CA GLU A 36 3.09 11.09 -4.51
C GLU A 36 2.47 12.01 -3.47
N ILE A 37 1.72 13.01 -3.91
CA ILE A 37 0.78 13.69 -3.02
C ILE A 37 -0.49 12.83 -2.99
N THR A 38 -0.99 12.51 -1.80
CA THR A 38 -2.05 11.50 -1.64
C THR A 38 -3.22 12.01 -0.81
N SER A 39 -4.41 11.46 -1.10
CA SER A 39 -5.61 11.61 -0.27
C SER A 39 -5.59 10.55 0.85
N GLN A 40 -5.65 10.99 2.10
CA GLN A 40 -5.62 10.11 3.28
C GLN A 40 -6.74 10.45 4.26
N ASN A 41 -7.36 9.39 4.81
CA ASN A 41 -8.36 9.48 5.86
C ASN A 41 -8.33 8.20 6.74
N HIS A 42 -7.36 8.10 7.64
CA HIS A 42 -7.22 6.95 8.54
C HIS A 42 -6.65 7.33 9.92
N SER A 43 -6.92 6.50 10.93
CA SER A 43 -6.42 6.71 12.31
C SER A 43 -5.60 5.55 12.87
N PHE A 44 -5.38 4.52 12.06
CA PHE A 44 -4.56 3.37 12.40
C PHE A 44 -3.49 3.20 11.33
N ALA A 45 -2.34 2.66 11.72
CA ALA A 45 -1.24 2.34 10.82
C ALA A 45 -0.63 0.98 11.20
N ILE A 46 0.05 0.34 10.25
CA ILE A 46 0.82 -0.88 10.52
C ILE A 46 2.01 -0.53 11.41
N ASN A 47 2.25 -1.33 12.45
CA ASN A 47 3.42 -1.20 13.32
C ASN A 47 4.67 -1.73 12.59
N PRO A 48 5.69 -0.89 12.30
CA PRO A 48 6.90 -1.32 11.62
C PRO A 48 7.64 -2.47 12.31
N ASP A 49 7.63 -2.50 13.64
CA ASP A 49 8.35 -3.51 14.43
C ASP A 49 7.72 -4.90 14.33
N SER A 50 6.42 -4.95 14.00
CA SER A 50 5.68 -6.20 13.80
C SER A 50 5.74 -6.73 12.37
N LEU A 51 6.34 -5.97 11.44
CA LEU A 51 6.30 -6.32 10.02
C LEU A 51 7.18 -7.56 9.75
N PRO A 52 6.66 -8.62 9.11
CA PRO A 52 7.41 -9.82 8.78
C PRO A 52 8.38 -9.55 7.62
N ASN A 53 9.51 -8.93 7.93
CA ASN A 53 10.51 -8.44 6.97
C ASN A 53 11.14 -9.56 6.10
N ASN A 54 10.95 -10.83 6.46
CA ASN A 54 11.38 -11.97 5.65
C ASN A 54 10.49 -12.17 4.40
N ILE A 55 9.22 -11.74 4.43
CA ILE A 55 8.25 -11.95 3.33
C ILE A 55 7.64 -10.67 2.78
N VAL A 56 7.69 -9.57 3.53
CA VAL A 56 7.15 -8.26 3.14
C VAL A 56 8.25 -7.22 3.07
N GLU A 57 8.12 -6.27 2.15
CA GLU A 57 8.90 -5.05 2.08
C GLU A 57 7.99 -3.81 2.13
N ILE A 58 8.51 -2.72 2.68
CA ILE A 58 7.85 -1.42 2.68
C ILE A 58 8.02 -0.81 1.30
N SER A 59 6.91 -0.46 0.64
CA SER A 59 6.93 0.17 -0.67
C SER A 59 6.80 1.69 -0.59
N HIS A 60 6.12 2.20 0.44
CA HIS A 60 5.89 3.63 0.63
C HIS A 60 5.91 3.97 2.13
N LEU A 61 6.51 5.12 2.47
CA LEU A 61 6.39 5.75 3.78
C LEU A 61 5.60 7.05 3.63
N ASN A 62 4.84 7.42 4.66
CA ASN A 62 4.39 8.81 4.79
C ASN A 62 5.62 9.66 5.12
N LEU A 63 5.91 10.66 4.30
CA LEU A 63 7.16 11.42 4.42
C LEU A 63 7.12 12.48 5.54
N ASN A 64 5.95 12.78 6.10
CA ASN A 64 5.83 13.68 7.24
C ASN A 64 6.25 13.00 8.55
N ASP A 65 5.88 11.73 8.75
CA ASP A 65 6.03 11.06 10.06
C ASP A 65 6.64 9.64 10.00
N GLN A 66 7.04 9.19 8.80
CA GLN A 66 7.67 7.89 8.55
C GLN A 66 6.79 6.68 8.89
N THR A 67 5.47 6.85 9.01
CA THR A 67 4.55 5.70 9.12
C THR A 67 4.46 4.93 7.81
N ILE A 68 4.18 3.63 7.88
CA ILE A 68 4.04 2.78 6.70
C ILE A 68 2.82 3.23 5.89
N ALA A 69 3.06 3.63 4.64
CA ALA A 69 2.03 4.04 3.69
C ALA A 69 1.77 2.98 2.60
N GLY A 70 2.64 1.97 2.47
CA GLY A 70 2.45 0.88 1.53
C GLY A 70 3.39 -0.29 1.78
N ILE A 71 2.92 -1.49 1.46
CA ILE A 71 3.68 -2.74 1.56
C ILE A 71 3.54 -3.57 0.29
N ARG A 72 4.53 -4.43 0.04
CA ARG A 72 4.54 -5.41 -1.05
C ARG A 72 5.07 -6.74 -0.53
N HIS A 73 4.46 -7.84 -0.97
CA HIS A 73 4.98 -9.17 -0.71
C HIS A 73 6.18 -9.43 -1.63
N LYS A 74 7.26 -10.02 -1.12
CA LYS A 74 8.53 -10.20 -1.85
C LYS A 74 8.43 -11.18 -3.03
N THR A 75 7.58 -12.20 -2.90
CA THR A 75 7.39 -13.24 -3.94
C THR A 75 6.00 -13.24 -4.59
N LEU A 76 4.93 -13.18 -3.80
CA LEU A 76 3.55 -13.14 -4.29
C LEU A 76 3.22 -11.77 -4.91
N PRO A 77 2.33 -11.71 -5.91
CA PRO A 77 1.96 -10.46 -6.58
C PRO A 77 0.90 -9.69 -5.77
N ILE A 78 1.21 -9.41 -4.51
CA ILE A 78 0.31 -8.79 -3.54
C ILE A 78 0.95 -7.49 -3.06
N PHE A 79 0.20 -6.40 -3.11
CA PHE A 79 0.60 -5.11 -2.56
C PHE A 79 -0.61 -4.38 -1.99
N SER A 80 -0.36 -3.38 -1.15
CA SER A 80 -1.41 -2.49 -0.66
C SER A 80 -0.84 -1.12 -0.28
N VAL A 81 -1.73 -0.14 -0.22
CA VAL A 81 -1.42 1.23 0.21
C VAL A 81 -2.41 1.73 1.26
N GLN A 82 -1.93 2.53 2.19
CA GLN A 82 -2.69 3.09 3.30
C GLN A 82 -3.56 4.28 2.87
N TYR A 83 -3.17 5.00 1.82
CA TYR A 83 -3.92 6.10 1.22
C TYR A 83 -5.03 5.61 0.27
N HIS A 84 -5.66 6.57 -0.41
CA HIS A 84 -6.76 6.40 -1.36
C HIS A 84 -6.31 6.74 -2.79
N PRO A 85 -5.84 5.77 -3.58
CA PRO A 85 -5.43 5.99 -4.96
C PRO A 85 -6.57 6.45 -5.86
N GLU A 86 -7.82 6.10 -5.53
CA GLU A 86 -9.02 6.56 -6.22
C GLU A 86 -9.30 8.07 -6.05
N ALA A 87 -8.60 8.70 -5.10
CA ALA A 87 -8.80 10.08 -4.70
C ALA A 87 -10.29 10.40 -4.44
N SER A 88 -10.80 11.49 -5.02
CA SER A 88 -12.20 11.94 -4.93
C SER A 88 -12.69 12.28 -3.51
N PRO A 89 -12.21 13.39 -2.92
CA PRO A 89 -11.35 14.42 -3.52
C PRO A 89 -9.86 14.11 -3.37
N GLY A 90 -9.01 14.84 -4.11
CA GLY A 90 -7.56 14.81 -3.96
C GLY A 90 -6.80 14.66 -5.29
N PRO A 91 -5.46 14.57 -5.21
CA PRO A 91 -4.57 14.38 -6.36
C PRO A 91 -4.62 12.95 -6.92
N HIS A 92 -4.26 12.81 -8.19
CA HIS A 92 -4.31 11.56 -8.96
C HIS A 92 -2.93 10.90 -9.18
N ASP A 93 -1.91 11.33 -8.42
CA ASP A 93 -0.51 10.86 -8.54
C ASP A 93 -0.37 9.32 -8.39
N ALA A 94 -1.34 8.71 -7.69
CA ALA A 94 -1.38 7.29 -7.34
C ALA A 94 -2.22 6.40 -8.29
N ASP A 95 -2.84 6.95 -9.33
CA ASP A 95 -3.76 6.21 -10.23
C ASP A 95 -3.11 4.98 -10.89
N TYR A 96 -1.80 5.02 -11.12
CA TYR A 96 -1.03 3.91 -11.71
C TYR A 96 -1.12 2.61 -10.91
N LEU A 97 -1.46 2.66 -9.61
CA LEU A 97 -1.65 1.48 -8.78
C LEU A 97 -2.82 0.60 -9.29
N PHE A 98 -3.88 1.21 -9.86
CA PHE A 98 -4.95 0.46 -10.51
C PHE A 98 -4.46 -0.25 -11.77
N GLN A 99 -3.65 0.42 -12.58
CA GLN A 99 -3.03 -0.19 -13.76
C GLN A 99 -2.15 -1.38 -13.34
N GLN A 100 -1.35 -1.23 -12.28
CA GLN A 100 -0.51 -2.30 -11.76
C GLN A 100 -1.33 -3.50 -11.26
N PHE A 101 -2.47 -3.24 -10.61
CA PHE A 101 -3.41 -4.28 -10.18
C PHE A 101 -4.01 -5.05 -11.37
N VAL A 102 -4.49 -4.32 -12.39
CA VAL A 102 -5.05 -4.93 -13.61
C VAL A 102 -4.00 -5.79 -14.33
N GLN A 103 -2.77 -5.27 -14.46
CA GLN A 103 -1.68 -6.01 -15.07
C GLN A 103 -1.36 -7.31 -14.32
N THR A 104 -1.39 -7.26 -12.98
CA THR A 104 -1.22 -8.45 -12.13
C THR A 104 -2.25 -9.54 -12.44
N MET A 105 -3.53 -9.16 -12.56
CA MET A 105 -4.60 -10.10 -12.92
C MET A 105 -4.42 -10.69 -14.32
N GLN A 106 -4.00 -9.87 -15.29
CA GLN A 106 -3.75 -10.32 -16.66
C GLN A 106 -2.59 -11.32 -16.73
N THR A 107 -1.48 -11.05 -16.03
CA THR A 107 -0.33 -11.96 -15.96
C THR A 107 -0.73 -13.29 -15.31
N ALA A 108 -1.45 -13.26 -14.19
CA ALA A 108 -1.91 -14.48 -13.53
C ALA A 108 -2.77 -15.36 -14.46
N LYS A 109 -3.70 -14.75 -15.21
CA LYS A 109 -4.53 -15.45 -16.19
C LYS A 109 -3.72 -16.06 -17.34
N GLN A 110 -2.67 -15.38 -17.81
CA GLN A 110 -1.79 -15.90 -18.85
C GLN A 110 -0.95 -17.09 -18.37
N SER A 111 -0.43 -17.02 -17.15
CA SER A 111 0.31 -18.12 -16.52
C SER A 111 -0.55 -19.37 -16.34
N GLU A 112 -1.82 -19.20 -15.95
CA GLU A 112 -2.78 -20.30 -15.86
C GLU A 112 -2.98 -20.98 -17.23
N ILE A 113 -3.25 -20.20 -18.28
CA ILE A 113 -3.42 -20.73 -19.66
C ILE A 113 -2.17 -21.47 -20.13
N ALA A 114 -0.97 -20.94 -19.82
CA ALA A 114 0.30 -21.56 -20.19
C ALA A 114 0.59 -22.87 -19.43
N SER A 115 0.12 -22.98 -18.18
CA SER A 115 0.31 -24.18 -17.35
C SER A 115 -0.64 -25.34 -17.68
N VAL A 116 -1.73 -25.06 -18.40
CA VAL A 116 -2.74 -26.05 -18.83
C VAL A 116 -2.47 -26.58 -20.24
N ARG A 117 -1.51 -25.99 -20.96
CA ARG A 117 -1.02 -26.46 -22.27
C ARG A 117 0.25 -27.28 -22.11
#